data_AF-A0A4Y2SVN5-F1
#
_entry.id   AF-A0A4Y2SVN5-F1
#
_cell.length_a   1.000
_cell.length_b   1.000
_cell.length_c   1.000
_cell.angle_alpha   90.00
_cell.angle_beta   90.00
_cell.angle_gamma   90.00
#
_symmetry.space_group_name_H-M   'P 1'
#
loop_
_entity.id
_entity.type
_entity.pdbx_description
1 polymer ?
#
loop_
_entity_poly.entity_id
_entity_poly.type
_entity_poly.pdbx_seq_one_letter_code
_entity_poly.pdbx_strand_id
1 'polypeptide(L)'
;MKFISIPELSLDHNPVILNFYFKYTLPKSQSNIKTNWKKFTDNLTNSNNLNFIEINTPEQLDEAVLQFENLIMDAKIAASKSVPADQTYTDPTIRQLNNERNHARKMYQRTRNPEFNRLAGKLNKKIIKLNDKIETTALQINLLM
;
A
#
# COMPACT_ATOMS: atom_id res chain seq x y z
N MET A 1 -32.57 -11.36 -9.31
CA MET A 1 -32.93 -9.94 -9.44
C MET A 1 -34.23 -9.73 -8.67
N LYS A 2 -34.23 -8.91 -7.63
CA LYS A 2 -35.40 -8.67 -6.78
C LYS A 2 -35.62 -7.17 -6.67
N PHE A 3 -36.84 -6.73 -6.93
CA PHE A 3 -37.27 -5.35 -6.78
C PHE A 3 -37.93 -5.21 -5.42
N ILE A 4 -37.56 -4.18 -4.67
CA ILE A 4 -38.21 -3.83 -3.42
C ILE A 4 -38.53 -2.34 -3.51
N SER A 5 -39.83 -2.00 -3.54
CA SER A 5 -40.27 -0.62 -3.40
C SER A 5 -40.15 -0.22 -1.93
N ILE A 6 -39.64 0.98 -1.69
CA ILE A 6 -39.61 1.56 -0.35
C ILE A 6 -40.60 2.72 -0.36
N PRO A 7 -41.84 2.50 0.11
CA PRO A 7 -42.82 3.57 0.17
C PRO A 7 -42.38 4.59 1.24
N GLU A 8 -41.65 5.62 0.82
CA GLU A 8 -41.44 6.82 1.63
C GLU A 8 -42.66 7.73 1.50
N LEU A 9 -43.40 7.88 2.60
CA LEU A 9 -44.70 8.56 2.67
C LEU A 9 -44.65 10.09 2.46
N SER A 10 -43.49 10.68 2.15
CA SER A 10 -43.31 12.14 2.09
C SER A 10 -42.91 12.69 0.71
N LEU A 11 -42.76 11.84 -0.31
CA LEU A 11 -42.43 12.23 -1.68
C LEU A 11 -43.41 11.57 -2.65
N ASP A 12 -43.85 12.32 -3.66
CA ASP A 12 -44.64 11.86 -4.80
C ASP A 12 -43.86 10.90 -5.74
N HIS A 13 -42.58 10.66 -5.43
CA HIS A 13 -41.72 9.67 -6.07
C HIS A 13 -41.39 8.51 -5.13
N ASN A 14 -41.76 7.28 -5.51
CA ASN A 14 -41.49 6.05 -4.75
C ASN A 14 -40.13 5.43 -5.18
N PRO A 15 -39.06 5.55 -4.39
CA PRO A 15 -37.77 4.98 -4.76
C PRO A 15 -37.85 3.45 -4.82
N VAL A 16 -37.38 2.90 -5.95
CA VAL A 16 -37.28 1.45 -6.15
C VAL A 16 -35.83 1.02 -6.02
N ILE A 17 -35.56 0.11 -5.09
CA ILE A 17 -34.22 -0.49 -4.96
C ILE A 17 -34.13 -1.75 -5.82
N LEU A 18 -33.07 -1.80 -6.61
CA LEU A 18 -32.73 -2.93 -7.45
C LEU A 18 -31.43 -3.57 -7.00
N ASN A 19 -31.53 -4.79 -6.47
CA ASN A 19 -30.37 -5.55 -6.03
C ASN A 19 -29.85 -6.44 -7.16
N PHE A 20 -28.63 -6.15 -7.61
CA PHE A 20 -27.87 -6.98 -8.54
C PHE A 20 -26.79 -7.76 -7.80
N TYR A 21 -26.63 -9.03 -8.16
CA TYR A 21 -25.54 -9.88 -7.68
C TYR A 21 -24.54 -10.05 -8.81
N PHE A 22 -23.55 -9.18 -8.87
CA PHE A 22 -22.45 -9.29 -9.82
C PHE A 22 -21.26 -9.99 -9.16
N LYS A 23 -20.66 -10.96 -9.86
CA LYS A 23 -19.30 -11.40 -9.56
C LYS A 23 -18.35 -10.40 -10.24
N TYR A 24 -18.02 -9.31 -9.57
CA TYR A 24 -17.01 -8.37 -10.04
C TYR A 24 -15.76 -8.47 -9.16
N THR A 25 -14.60 -8.46 -9.79
CA THR A 25 -13.33 -8.26 -9.11
C THR A 25 -12.95 -6.81 -9.31
N LEU A 26 -12.80 -6.07 -8.21
CA LEU A 26 -12.17 -4.76 -8.29
C LEU A 26 -10.75 -4.96 -8.81
N PRO A 27 -10.28 -4.15 -9.77
CA PRO A 27 -8.86 -4.18 -10.14
C PRO A 27 -8.04 -3.96 -8.88
N LYS A 28 -6.96 -4.74 -8.70
CA LYS A 28 -6.04 -4.54 -7.57
C LYS A 28 -5.68 -3.06 -7.53
N SER A 29 -5.95 -2.42 -6.40
CA SER A 29 -5.62 -1.01 -6.19
C SER A 29 -4.18 -0.78 -6.64
N GLN A 30 -3.99 0.22 -7.49
CA GLN A 30 -2.65 0.60 -7.93
C GLN A 30 -1.77 0.73 -6.70
N SER A 31 -0.68 -0.04 -6.70
CA SER A 31 0.36 0.00 -5.68
C SER A 31 0.65 1.45 -5.31
N ASN A 32 0.62 1.78 -4.01
CA ASN A 32 0.97 3.11 -3.52
C ASN A 32 2.33 3.51 -4.10
N ILE A 33 2.41 4.64 -4.80
CA ILE A 33 3.67 5.13 -5.34
C ILE A 33 4.38 5.90 -4.23
N LYS A 34 5.59 5.46 -3.88
CA LYS A 34 6.45 6.21 -2.94
C LYS A 34 7.56 6.89 -3.70
N THR A 35 7.58 8.21 -3.65
CA THR A 35 8.61 9.05 -4.26
C THR A 35 9.67 9.45 -3.23
N ASN A 36 10.95 9.27 -3.57
CA ASN A 36 12.03 9.85 -2.80
C ASN A 36 12.27 11.28 -3.29
N TRP A 37 11.72 12.26 -2.57
CA TRP A 37 11.82 13.68 -2.93
C TRP A 37 13.26 14.20 -3.00
N LYS A 38 14.15 13.73 -2.13
CA LYS A 38 15.57 14.12 -2.18
C LYS A 38 16.20 13.66 -3.50
N LYS A 39 15.99 12.39 -3.87
CA LYS A 39 16.50 11.83 -5.13
C LYS A 39 15.89 12.52 -6.34
N PHE A 40 14.60 12.88 -6.27
CA PHE A 40 13.93 13.65 -7.32
C PHE A 40 14.59 15.02 -7.52
N THR A 41 14.81 15.78 -6.44
CA THR A 41 15.50 17.07 -6.47
C THR A 41 16.92 16.93 -6.98
N ASP A 42 17.69 15.96 -6.45
CA ASP A 42 19.07 15.70 -6.88
C ASP A 42 19.13 15.37 -8.38
N ASN A 43 18.18 14.59 -8.90
CA ASN A 43 18.08 14.27 -10.33
C ASN A 43 17.80 15.52 -11.18
N LEU A 44 16.90 16.39 -10.73
CA LEU A 44 16.57 17.65 -11.43
C LEU A 44 17.72 18.66 -11.40
N THR A 45 18.47 18.75 -10.30
CA THR A 45 19.59 19.69 -10.17
C THR A 45 20.83 19.21 -10.90
N ASN A 46 21.05 17.89 -10.97
CA ASN A 46 22.19 17.33 -11.68
C ASN A 46 21.94 17.17 -13.19
N SER A 47 20.69 17.23 -13.64
CA SER A 47 20.36 17.37 -15.06
C SER A 47 20.68 18.80 -15.53
N ASN A 48 21.98 19.09 -15.66
CA ASN A 48 22.56 20.35 -16.14
C ASN A 48 22.25 20.68 -17.62
N ASN A 49 21.16 20.15 -18.19
CA ASN A 49 20.88 20.24 -19.62
C ASN A 49 20.00 21.43 -20.01
N LEU A 50 19.56 22.26 -19.05
CA LEU A 50 18.96 23.55 -19.36
C LEU A 50 20.04 24.63 -19.54
N ASN A 51 21.16 24.28 -20.18
CA ASN A 51 22.08 25.28 -20.69
C ASN A 51 21.25 26.19 -21.61
N PHE A 52 21.19 27.47 -21.24
CA PHE A 52 20.47 28.55 -21.91
C PHE A 52 20.20 28.25 -23.39
N ILE A 53 19.04 27.65 -23.67
CA ILE A 53 18.56 27.51 -25.03
C ILE A 53 18.27 28.95 -25.47
N GLU A 54 19.01 29.44 -26.45
CA GLU A 54 18.74 30.74 -27.03
C GLU A 54 17.49 30.61 -27.90
N ILE A 55 16.33 30.85 -27.30
CA ILE A 55 15.03 30.71 -27.94
C ILE A 55 14.80 31.91 -28.84
N ASN A 56 14.95 31.70 -30.15
CA ASN A 56 14.77 32.72 -31.17
C ASN A 56 13.54 32.45 -32.06
N THR A 57 12.97 31.23 -32.00
CA THR A 57 11.76 30.86 -32.75
C THR A 57 10.71 30.19 -31.86
N PRO A 58 9.42 30.24 -32.24
CA PRO A 58 8.35 29.53 -31.52
C PRO A 58 8.57 28.02 -31.43
N GLU A 59 9.12 27.40 -32.47
CA GLU A 59 9.38 25.96 -32.50
C GLU A 59 10.45 25.56 -31.47
N GLN A 60 11.46 26.41 -31.28
CA GLN A 60 12.49 26.20 -30.26
C GLN A 60 11.94 26.33 -28.85
N LEU A 61 10.92 27.18 -28.65
CA LEU A 61 10.21 27.29 -27.37
C LEU A 61 9.46 25.99 -27.06
N ASP A 62 8.71 25.47 -28.03
CA ASP A 62 7.96 24.22 -27.87
C ASP A 62 8.90 23.03 -27.60
N GLU A 63 10.03 22.96 -28.30
CA GLU A 63 11.04 21.93 -28.07
C GLU A 63 11.67 22.04 -26.68
N ALA A 64 11.98 23.25 -26.21
CA ALA A 64 12.49 23.48 -24.87
C ALA A 64 11.49 23.06 -23.78
N VAL A 65 10.21 23.37 -23.97
CA VAL A 65 9.12 22.94 -23.07
C VAL A 65 9.03 21.42 -23.03
N LEU A 66 9.03 20.76 -24.18
CA LEU A 66 8.96 19.30 -24.26
C LEU A 66 10.17 18.62 -23.58
N GLN A 67 11.37 19.16 -23.78
CA GLN A 67 12.57 18.65 -23.10
C GLN A 67 12.48 18.81 -21.58
N PHE A 68 11.94 19.93 -21.10
CA PHE A 68 11.72 20.17 -19.68
C PHE A 68 10.68 19.21 -19.07
N GLU A 69 9.57 18.97 -19.78
CA GLU A 69 8.55 18.00 -19.35
C GLU A 69 9.12 16.58 -19.25
N ASN A 70 9.91 16.17 -20.24
CA ASN A 70 10.57 14.87 -20.25
C ASN A 70 11.55 14.74 -19.07
N LEU A 71 12.34 15.76 -18.78
CA LEU A 71 13.24 15.78 -17.62
C LEU A 71 12.48 15.59 -16.29
N ILE A 72 11.34 16.28 -16.13
CA ILE A 72 10.49 16.11 -14.93
C ILE A 72 9.96 14.67 -14.86
N MET A 73 9.49 14.13 -15.97
CA MET A 73 8.92 12.79 -16.02
C MET A 73 9.99 11.72 -15.73
N ASP A 74 11.17 11.85 -16.29
CA ASP A 74 12.30 10.95 -16.06
C ASP A 74 12.78 11.01 -14.61
N ALA A 75 12.92 12.22 -14.05
CA ALA A 75 13.27 12.41 -12.65
C ALA A 75 12.22 11.77 -11.73
N LYS A 76 10.93 11.93 -12.05
CA LYS A 76 9.81 11.32 -11.33
C LYS A 76 9.91 9.80 -11.39
N ILE A 77 10.10 9.21 -12.57
CA ILE A 77 10.21 7.76 -12.75
C ILE A 77 11.42 7.22 -11.97
N ALA A 78 12.58 7.86 -12.08
CA ALA A 78 13.80 7.43 -11.40
C ALA A 78 13.74 7.55 -9.87
N ALA A 79 12.94 8.48 -9.34
CA ALA A 79 12.75 8.71 -7.91
C ALA A 79 11.54 7.99 -7.30
N SER A 80 10.63 7.50 -8.13
CA SER A 80 9.41 6.81 -7.70
C SER A 80 9.61 5.30 -7.70
N LYS A 81 8.97 4.62 -6.74
CA LYS A 81 8.85 3.17 -6.74
C LYS A 81 7.44 2.75 -6.38
N SER A 82 6.97 1.69 -7.05
CA SER A 82 5.77 0.97 -6.65
C SER A 82 6.02 0.37 -5.26
N VAL A 83 5.18 0.70 -4.31
CA VAL A 83 5.09 0.06 -3.01
C VAL A 83 3.78 -0.69 -2.98
N PRO A 84 3.75 -1.96 -2.57
CA PRO A 84 2.49 -2.68 -2.39
C PRO A 84 1.51 -1.81 -1.60
N ALA A 85 0.26 -1.72 -2.07
CA ALA A 85 -0.81 -1.09 -1.31
C ALA A 85 -0.79 -1.66 0.11
N ASP A 86 -0.90 -0.78 1.10
CA ASP A 86 -0.43 -0.97 2.46
C ASP A 86 -0.62 -2.40 3.01
N GLN A 87 0.44 -2.86 3.67
CA GLN A 87 0.55 -4.14 4.36
C GLN A 87 -0.79 -4.50 5.01
N THR A 88 -1.28 -5.72 4.75
CA THR A 88 -2.41 -6.30 5.47
C THR A 88 -2.28 -5.93 6.94
N TYR A 89 -3.28 -5.23 7.49
CA TYR A 89 -3.27 -4.78 8.88
C TYR A 89 -2.84 -5.96 9.75
N THR A 90 -1.65 -5.83 10.33
CA THR A 90 -1.09 -6.86 11.20
C THR A 90 -1.23 -6.32 12.61
N ASP A 91 -1.87 -7.09 13.48
CA ASP A 91 -2.00 -6.74 14.89
C ASP A 91 -0.65 -6.30 15.46
N PRO A 92 -0.57 -5.13 16.14
CA PRO A 92 0.69 -4.57 16.61
C PRO A 92 1.43 -5.51 17.57
N THR A 93 0.69 -6.32 18.35
CA THR A 93 1.24 -7.33 19.26
C THR A 93 1.90 -8.46 18.48
N ILE A 94 1.26 -8.95 17.41
CA ILE A 94 1.83 -9.98 16.53
C ILE A 94 3.09 -9.46 15.83
N ARG A 95 3.08 -8.19 15.39
CA ARG A 95 4.27 -7.56 14.79
C ARG A 95 5.44 -7.52 15.77
N GLN A 96 5.20 -7.13 17.02
CA GLN A 96 6.23 -7.12 18.06
C GLN A 96 6.80 -8.53 18.31
N LEU A 97 5.93 -9.52 18.51
CA LEU A 97 6.35 -10.91 18.76
C LEU A 97 7.15 -11.50 17.59
N ASN A 98 6.79 -11.15 16.35
CA ASN A 98 7.55 -11.55 15.17
C ASN A 98 8.95 -10.95 15.15
N ASN A 99 9.10 -9.67 15.51
CA ASN A 99 10.39 -9.00 15.62
C ASN A 99 11.28 -9.65 16.69
N GLU A 100 10.73 -9.90 17.88
CA GLU A 100 11.44 -10.57 18.98
C GLU A 100 11.85 -12.00 18.59
N ARG A 101 10.96 -12.75 17.92
CA ARG A 101 11.26 -14.12 17.44
C ARG A 101 12.39 -14.10 16.42
N ASN A 102 12.35 -13.16 15.48
CA ASN A 102 13.38 -13.02 14.45
C ASN A 102 14.73 -12.60 15.06
N HIS A 103 14.70 -11.73 16.08
CA HIS A 103 15.90 -11.38 16.85
C HIS A 103 16.47 -12.61 17.56
N ALA A 104 15.65 -13.38 18.28
CA ALA A 104 16.08 -14.62 18.94
C ALA A 104 16.69 -15.63 17.94
N ARG A 105 16.08 -15.81 16.76
CA ARG A 105 16.65 -16.65 15.70
C ARG A 105 18.02 -16.17 15.22
N LYS A 106 18.18 -14.86 15.00
CA LYS A 106 19.48 -14.28 14.64
C LYS A 106 20.53 -14.48 15.74
N MET A 107 20.14 -14.31 17.00
CA MET A 107 21.04 -14.55 18.14
C MET A 107 21.43 -16.02 18.26
N TYR A 108 20.49 -16.96 18.06
CA TYR A 108 20.81 -18.39 18.02
C TYR A 108 21.78 -18.74 16.90
N GLN A 109 21.58 -18.21 15.69
CA GLN A 109 22.49 -18.44 14.57
C GLN A 109 23.92 -17.97 14.86
N ARG A 110 24.05 -16.81 15.52
CA ARG A 110 25.35 -16.21 15.88
C ARG A 110 26.04 -16.90 17.04
N THR A 111 25.30 -17.17 18.11
CA THR A 111 25.86 -17.60 19.40
C THR A 111 25.76 -19.11 19.63
N ARG A 112 24.93 -19.81 18.84
CA ARG A 112 24.52 -21.20 19.06
C ARG A 112 23.97 -21.49 20.46
N ASN A 113 23.58 -20.46 21.21
CA ASN A 113 23.04 -20.61 22.55
C ASN A 113 21.60 -21.16 22.50
N PRO A 114 21.33 -22.33 23.10
CA PRO A 114 20.02 -22.99 23.05
C PRO A 114 18.88 -22.18 23.68
N GLU A 115 19.19 -21.25 24.58
CA GLU A 115 18.18 -20.38 25.20
C GLU A 115 17.45 -19.51 24.17
N PHE A 116 18.17 -19.01 23.15
CA PHE A 116 17.57 -18.24 22.08
C PHE A 116 16.68 -19.10 21.17
N ASN A 117 17.02 -20.37 20.94
CA ASN A 117 16.18 -21.29 20.19
C ASN A 117 14.88 -21.59 20.97
N ARG A 118 15.00 -21.82 22.28
CA ARG A 118 13.84 -22.01 23.18
C ARG A 118 12.94 -20.78 23.21
N LEU A 119 13.53 -19.59 23.28
CA LEU A 119 12.79 -18.31 23.23
C LEU A 119 12.04 -18.15 21.90
N ALA A 120 12.70 -18.40 20.77
CA ALA A 120 12.07 -18.34 19.45
C ALA A 120 10.88 -19.32 19.35
N GLY A 121 11.01 -20.53 19.89
CA GLY A 121 9.92 -21.50 19.96
C GLY A 121 8.74 -21.03 20.83
N LYS A 122 9.02 -20.46 22.01
CA LYS A 122 8.00 -19.88 22.90
C LYS A 122 7.24 -18.74 22.20
N LEU A 123 7.96 -17.82 21.56
CA LEU A 123 7.36 -16.70 20.82
C LEU A 123 6.50 -17.19 19.65
N ASN A 124 6.93 -18.24 18.94
CA ASN A 124 6.14 -18.82 17.87
C ASN A 124 4.80 -19.39 18.35
N LYS A 125 4.78 -20.09 19.49
CA LYS A 125 3.54 -20.58 20.11
C LYS A 125 2.60 -19.44 20.51
N LYS A 126 3.14 -18.34 21.05
CA LYS A 126 2.35 -17.15 21.40
C LYS A 126 1.70 -16.51 20.16
N ILE A 127 2.45 -16.41 19.05
CA ILE A 127 1.95 -15.86 17.79
C ILE A 127 0.78 -16.69 17.26
N ILE A 128 0.94 -18.02 17.20
CA ILE A 128 -0.13 -18.93 16.74
C ILE A 128 -1.39 -18.75 17.59
N LYS A 129 -1.25 -18.80 18.91
CA LYS A 129 -2.39 -18.63 19.83
C LYS A 129 -3.12 -17.30 19.67
N LEU A 130 -2.39 -16.21 19.38
CA LEU A 130 -2.99 -14.90 19.13
C LEU A 130 -3.70 -14.84 17.78
N ASN A 131 -3.13 -15.43 16.73
CA ASN A 131 -3.80 -15.56 15.44
C ASN A 131 -5.12 -16.33 15.57
N ASP A 132 -5.11 -17.50 16.23
CA ASP A 132 -6.31 -18.31 16.46
C ASP A 132 -7.40 -17.50 17.20
N LYS A 133 -6.99 -16.69 18.19
CA LYS A 133 -7.91 -15.82 18.94
C LYS A 133 -8.49 -14.71 18.07
N ILE A 134 -7.70 -14.11 17.19
CA ILE A 134 -8.16 -13.06 16.29
C ILE A 134 -9.12 -13.65 15.25
N GLU A 135 -8.79 -14.79 14.66
CA GLU A 135 -9.64 -15.49 13.70
C GLU A 135 -10.98 -15.90 14.31
N THR A 136 -10.97 -16.51 15.50
CA THR A 136 -12.21 -16.88 16.22
C THR A 136 -13.07 -15.67 16.56
N THR A 137 -12.45 -14.55 16.97
CA THR A 137 -13.18 -13.29 17.25
C THR A 137 -13.79 -12.72 15.99
N ALA A 138 -13.05 -12.72 14.87
CA ALA A 138 -13.53 -12.23 13.58
C ALA A 138 -14.71 -13.08 13.06
N LEU A 139 -14.64 -14.41 13.22
CA LEU A 139 -15.74 -15.32 12.88
C LEU A 139 -17.00 -15.04 13.71
N GLN A 140 -16.85 -14.82 15.02
CA GLN A 140 -17.98 -14.49 15.92
C GLN A 140 -18.66 -13.18 15.54
N ILE A 141 -17.89 -12.13 15.20
CA ILE A 141 -18.44 -10.85 14.77
C ILE A 141 -19.26 -11.00 13.48
N ASN A 142 -18.77 -11.78 12.52
CA ASN A 142 -19.46 -12.01 11.24
C ASN A 142 -20.71 -12.90 11.37
N LEU A 143 -20.84 -13.66 12.45
CA LEU A 143 -22.04 -14.46 12.76
C LEU A 143 -23.13 -13.66 13.48
N LEU A 144 -22.77 -12.50 14.04
CA LEU A 144 -23.68 -11.62 14.80
C LEU A 144 -24.22 -10.44 13.96
N MET A 145 -23.69 -10.23 12.75
CA MET A 145 -24.20 -9.30 11.73
C MET A 145 -25.01 -10.05 10.68
#